data_AF-D8QB57-F1
#
_entry.id   AF-D8QB57-F1
#
_cell.length_a   1.000
_cell.length_b   1.000
_cell.length_c   1.000
_cell.angle_alpha   90.00
_cell.angle_beta   90.00
_cell.angle_gamma   90.00
#
_symmetry.space_group_name_H-M   'P 1'
#
loop_
_entity.id
_entity.type
_entity.pdbx_description
1 polymer ?
#
loop_
_entity_poly.entity_id
_entity_poly.type
_entity_poly.pdbx_seq_one_letter_code
_entity_poly.pdbx_strand_id
1 'polypeptide(L)'
;MNFNGSMAVADIARPLTMNGKESGMNGNGYHHEEPAVEDLERMLPDVNEGQVPFGMIVSRVAQQIYAELQEVAETLPGMSDVARKRTLADFVVATKKQVVKLYAIAKWAREAETVQKCLNLVGFLMNQKYEIDSAIGRLHQIHDELNPERLGNHDLLTSLDVLTTGTYQRLPTIIKKSVIPVKPLTNPEVVSTFRELEQVMRYRLRTTEYIPVEMMQCRIAGGRVYFTVPNLVGAQKDDGWFTTHFEFLIGIGIGGDATEGRGGEGRGGGRRCRIERKGAGRVARPPAAGAGRV
;
A
#
# COMPACT_ATOMS: atom_id res chain seq x y z
N MET A 1 -18.84 14.20 -6.35
CA MET A 1 -18.52 14.19 -4.91
C MET A 1 -18.33 15.64 -4.51
N ASN A 2 -19.23 16.14 -3.66
CA ASN A 2 -19.29 17.53 -3.26
C ASN A 2 -18.23 17.81 -2.19
N PHE A 3 -17.29 18.72 -2.47
CA PHE A 3 -16.45 19.34 -1.45
C PHE A 3 -16.82 20.82 -1.35
N ASN A 4 -17.97 21.08 -0.70
CA ASN A 4 -18.25 22.37 -0.10
C ASN A 4 -17.54 22.41 1.26
N GLY A 5 -16.25 22.74 1.24
CA GLY A 5 -15.51 23.24 2.40
C GLY A 5 -15.44 24.75 2.29
N SER A 6 -16.51 25.44 2.67
CA SER A 6 -16.52 26.89 2.83
C SER A 6 -15.63 27.25 4.02
N MET A 7 -14.34 27.47 3.74
CA MET A 7 -13.54 28.38 4.54
C MET A 7 -13.65 29.70 3.81
N ALA A 8 -14.43 30.63 4.38
CA ALA A 8 -14.56 31.98 3.89
C ALA A 8 -13.17 32.62 3.88
N VAL A 9 -12.47 32.48 2.75
CA VAL A 9 -11.34 33.35 2.41
C VAL A 9 -12.00 34.70 2.27
N ALA A 10 -11.77 35.58 3.26
CA ALA A 10 -12.22 36.95 3.17
C ALA A 10 -11.82 37.48 1.79
N ASP A 11 -12.79 38.04 1.07
CA ASP A 11 -12.59 38.75 -0.19
C ASP A 11 -11.60 39.90 0.05
N ILE A 12 -10.30 39.58 -0.04
CA ILE A 12 -9.19 40.52 -0.13
C ILE A 12 -8.56 40.35 -1.51
N ALA A 13 -9.38 40.04 -2.52
CA ALA A 13 -9.10 40.44 -3.89
C ALA A 13 -9.53 41.90 -4.05
N ARG A 14 -8.87 42.83 -3.33
CA ARG A 14 -8.77 44.19 -3.87
C ARG A 14 -7.75 44.08 -5.00
N PRO A 15 -8.16 44.27 -6.27
CA PRO A 15 -7.19 44.43 -7.33
C PRO A 15 -6.29 45.59 -6.94
N LEU A 16 -4.99 45.46 -7.18
CA LEU A 16 -4.06 46.58 -7.15
C LEU A 16 -4.48 47.58 -8.24
N THR A 17 -5.53 48.37 -8.00
CA THR A 17 -5.82 49.55 -8.81
C THR A 17 -4.82 50.61 -8.40
N MET A 18 -3.64 50.53 -9.00
CA MET A 18 -2.76 51.67 -9.17
C MET A 18 -3.57 52.75 -9.89
N ASN A 19 -4.10 53.72 -9.14
CA ASN A 19 -4.69 54.93 -9.70
C ASN A 19 -3.57 55.80 -10.28
N GLY A 20 -3.01 55.38 -11.41
CA GLY A 20 -2.17 56.21 -12.27
C GLY A 20 -3.07 57.04 -13.17
N LYS A 21 -3.17 58.35 -12.91
CA LYS A 21 -3.70 59.31 -13.88
C LYS A 21 -2.86 59.23 -15.15
N GLU A 22 -3.41 58.70 -16.22
CA GLU A 22 -2.84 58.85 -17.56
C GLU A 22 -2.90 60.34 -17.95
N SER A 23 -1.74 60.99 -17.99
CA SER A 23 -1.59 62.27 -18.65
C SER A 23 -0.21 62.36 -19.30
N GLY A 24 -0.22 62.41 -20.63
CA GLY A 24 0.81 63.05 -21.47
C GLY A 24 2.16 62.34 -21.58
N MET A 25 2.48 61.91 -22.80
CA MET A 25 3.85 61.59 -23.21
C MET A 25 4.82 62.74 -22.91
N ASN A 26 5.92 62.44 -22.21
CA ASN A 26 7.30 62.83 -22.57
C ASN A 26 8.27 62.17 -21.58
N GLY A 27 9.42 61.72 -22.11
CA GLY A 27 10.40 60.92 -21.37
C GLY A 27 10.95 61.62 -20.12
N ASN A 28 11.06 60.84 -19.05
CA ASN A 28 12.13 60.84 -18.05
C ASN A 28 11.88 59.66 -17.11
N GLY A 29 12.96 59.09 -16.56
CA GLY A 29 12.99 57.80 -15.89
C GLY A 29 11.85 57.57 -14.90
N TYR A 30 11.38 56.32 -14.82
CA TYR A 30 10.51 55.83 -13.77
C TYR A 30 11.21 56.06 -12.42
N HIS A 31 10.99 57.23 -11.81
CA HIS A 31 11.11 57.37 -10.37
C HIS A 31 9.97 56.52 -9.81
N HIS A 32 10.31 55.27 -9.46
CA HIS A 32 9.53 54.52 -8.51
C HIS A 32 9.60 55.32 -7.21
N GLU A 33 8.62 56.17 -6.95
CA GLU A 33 8.44 56.73 -5.60
C GLU A 33 8.24 55.52 -4.70
N GLU A 34 9.26 55.19 -3.90
CA GLU A 34 9.14 54.12 -2.93
C GLU A 34 7.95 54.46 -2.02
N PRO A 35 6.96 53.57 -1.91
CA PRO A 35 5.79 53.84 -1.10
C PRO A 35 6.24 54.09 0.34
N ALA A 36 5.68 55.13 0.96
CA ALA A 36 5.97 55.46 2.33
C ALA A 36 5.69 54.23 3.23
N VAL A 37 6.53 54.03 4.25
CA VAL A 37 6.44 52.87 5.15
C VAL A 37 5.04 52.76 5.79
N GLU A 38 4.39 53.88 6.06
CA GLU A 38 3.05 53.95 6.61
C GLU A 38 1.97 53.39 5.66
N ASP A 39 2.13 53.58 4.35
CA ASP A 39 1.20 53.05 3.35
C ASP A 39 1.41 51.53 3.18
N LEU A 40 2.66 51.07 3.27
CA LEU A 40 3.00 49.64 3.29
C LEU A 40 2.42 48.94 4.53
N GLU A 41 2.47 49.59 5.70
CA GLU A 41 1.90 49.05 6.94
C GLU A 41 0.37 48.90 6.87
N ARG A 42 -0.33 49.80 6.16
CA ARG A 42 -1.79 49.70 5.92
C ARG A 42 -2.18 48.59 4.95
N MET A 43 -1.28 48.16 4.09
CA MET A 43 -1.52 47.08 3.13
C MET A 43 -1.35 45.69 3.74
N LEU A 44 -0.72 45.60 4.92
CA LEU A 44 -0.53 44.31 5.59
C LEU A 44 -1.86 43.79 6.16
N PRO A 45 -2.09 42.47 6.09
CA PRO A 45 -3.24 41.86 6.74
C PRO A 45 -3.06 41.89 8.27
N ASP A 46 -4.13 42.24 8.99
CA ASP A 46 -4.14 42.19 10.45
C ASP A 46 -4.40 40.78 10.96
N VAL A 47 -3.35 40.11 11.42
CA VAL A 47 -3.42 38.75 11.98
C VAL A 47 -3.63 38.86 13.49
N ASN A 48 -4.90 38.90 13.90
CA ASN A 48 -5.30 38.94 15.32
C ASN A 48 -5.77 37.59 15.85
N GLU A 49 -5.73 36.54 15.02
CA GLU A 49 -6.25 35.22 15.37
C GLU A 49 -5.43 34.58 16.49
N GLY A 50 -6.13 34.14 17.56
CA GLY A 50 -5.50 33.53 18.73
C GLY A 50 -4.88 34.52 19.74
N GLN A 51 -5.03 35.83 19.53
CA GLN A 51 -4.50 36.84 20.44
C GLN A 51 -5.49 37.18 21.55
N VAL A 52 -4.99 37.40 22.78
CA VAL A 52 -5.81 37.76 23.94
C VAL A 52 -5.39 39.16 24.43
N PRO A 53 -6.34 40.11 24.57
CA PRO A 53 -6.05 41.42 25.14
C PRO A 53 -5.45 41.31 26.54
N PHE A 54 -4.33 41.99 26.77
CA PHE A 54 -3.63 41.98 28.07
C PHE A 54 -4.53 42.41 29.23
N GLY A 55 -5.43 43.39 29.01
CA GLY A 55 -6.38 43.85 30.03
C GLY A 55 -7.31 42.76 30.54
N MET A 56 -7.72 41.81 29.68
CA MET A 56 -8.52 40.65 30.12
C MET A 56 -7.71 39.74 31.04
N ILE A 57 -6.43 39.50 30.74
CA ILE A 57 -5.55 38.65 31.56
C ILE A 57 -5.36 39.27 32.94
N VAL A 58 -5.09 40.58 33.02
CA VAL A 58 -4.92 41.29 34.30
C VAL A 58 -6.20 41.19 35.14
N SER A 59 -7.35 41.46 34.53
CA SER A 59 -8.65 41.37 35.21
C SER A 59 -8.92 39.96 35.74
N ARG A 60 -8.68 38.93 34.92
CA ARG A 60 -8.87 37.52 35.32
C ARG A 60 -7.92 37.09 36.44
N VAL A 61 -6.64 37.49 36.37
CA VAL A 61 -5.67 37.18 37.43
C VAL A 61 -6.03 37.89 38.73
N ALA A 62 -6.45 39.15 38.68
CA ALA A 62 -6.89 39.88 39.88
C ALA A 62 -8.13 39.24 40.52
N GLN A 63 -9.12 38.86 39.69
CA GLN A 63 -10.32 38.13 40.14
C GLN A 63 -9.96 36.78 40.76
N GLN A 64 -9.04 36.03 40.14
CA GLN A 64 -8.59 34.74 40.65
C GLN A 64 -7.90 34.88 42.01
N ILE A 65 -6.97 35.84 42.16
CA ILE A 65 -6.28 36.09 43.44
C ILE A 65 -7.28 36.48 44.53
N TYR A 66 -8.29 37.29 44.20
CA TYR A 66 -9.34 37.67 45.13
C TYR A 66 -10.21 36.46 45.55
N ALA A 67 -10.58 35.60 44.59
CA ALA A 67 -11.35 34.40 44.88
C ALA A 67 -10.56 33.40 45.75
N GLU A 68 -9.29 33.17 45.45
CA GLU A 68 -8.40 32.32 46.26
C GLU A 68 -8.21 32.90 47.67
N LEU A 69 -8.06 34.23 47.79
CA LEU A 69 -7.97 34.89 49.10
C LEU A 69 -9.27 34.73 49.91
N GLN A 70 -10.43 34.83 49.25
CA GLN A 70 -11.74 34.67 49.89
C GLN A 70 -11.92 33.22 50.40
N GLU A 71 -11.56 32.22 49.60
CA GLU A 71 -11.60 30.80 50.00
C GLU A 71 -10.68 30.52 51.19
N VAL A 72 -9.46 31.08 51.15
CA VAL A 72 -8.51 31.00 52.26
C VAL A 72 -9.11 31.68 53.50
N ALA A 73 -9.71 32.86 53.37
CA ALA A 73 -10.34 33.56 54.50
C ALA A 73 -11.49 32.79 55.16
N GLU A 74 -12.31 32.07 54.38
CA GLU A 74 -13.43 31.27 54.89
C GLU A 74 -12.97 29.98 55.59
N THR A 75 -11.87 29.39 55.15
CA THR A 75 -11.32 28.14 55.70
C THR A 75 -10.37 28.34 56.89
N LEU A 76 -9.79 29.54 57.02
CA LEU A 76 -8.86 29.92 58.10
C LEU A 76 -9.34 29.74 59.55
N PRO A 77 -10.58 30.13 59.93
CA PRO A 77 -11.04 30.07 61.32
C PRO A 77 -11.24 28.63 61.82
N GLY A 78 -11.42 27.65 60.93
CA GLY A 78 -11.58 26.24 61.28
C GLY A 78 -10.27 25.46 61.51
N MET A 79 -9.11 26.09 61.29
CA MET A 79 -7.79 25.41 61.34
C MET A 79 -6.98 25.73 62.62
N SER A 80 -6.06 24.81 62.96
CA SER A 80 -5.07 25.03 64.02
C SER A 80 -4.08 26.14 63.64
N ASP A 81 -3.51 26.84 64.63
CA ASP A 81 -2.64 28.00 64.41
C ASP A 81 -1.40 27.69 63.53
N VAL A 82 -0.83 26.49 63.67
CA VAL A 82 0.30 26.04 62.84
C VAL A 82 -0.12 25.80 61.40
N ALA A 83 -1.27 25.17 61.18
CA ALA A 83 -1.80 24.93 59.83
C ALA A 83 -2.18 26.25 59.15
N ARG A 84 -2.81 27.17 59.89
CA ARG A 84 -3.18 28.52 59.42
C ARG A 84 -1.99 29.31 58.90
N LYS A 85 -0.87 29.32 59.64
CA LYS A 85 0.35 30.04 59.23
C LYS A 85 0.96 29.44 57.97
N ARG A 86 0.90 28.11 57.83
CA ARG A 86 1.42 27.41 56.65
C ARG A 86 0.56 27.67 55.41
N THR A 87 -0.77 27.54 55.50
CA THR A 87 -1.67 27.80 54.37
C THR A 87 -1.58 29.24 53.89
N LEU A 88 -1.47 30.21 54.80
CA LEU A 88 -1.27 31.61 54.44
C LEU A 88 0.08 31.84 53.73
N ALA A 89 1.16 31.22 54.22
CA ALA A 89 2.47 31.31 53.58
C ALA A 89 2.46 30.67 52.18
N ASP A 90 1.83 29.51 52.02
CA ASP A 90 1.69 28.82 50.74
C ASP A 90 0.87 29.64 49.74
N PHE A 91 -0.24 30.26 50.20
CA PHE A 91 -1.04 31.20 49.40
C PHE A 91 -0.20 32.38 48.91
N VAL A 92 0.52 33.08 49.80
CA VAL A 92 1.36 34.24 49.42
C VAL A 92 2.43 33.84 48.41
N VAL A 93 3.04 32.66 48.56
CA VAL A 93 4.02 32.15 47.59
C VAL A 93 3.37 31.84 46.25
N ALA A 94 2.16 31.27 46.23
CA ALA A 94 1.41 31.00 44.99
C ALA A 94 1.01 32.30 44.28
N THR A 95 0.44 33.27 45.00
CA THR A 95 0.07 34.58 44.47
C THR A 95 1.29 35.32 43.92
N LYS A 96 2.41 35.33 44.66
CA LYS A 96 3.66 35.95 44.18
C LYS A 96 4.13 35.33 42.88
N LYS A 97 4.06 34.00 42.73
CA LYS A 97 4.42 33.31 41.48
C LYS A 97 3.51 33.74 40.32
N GLN A 98 2.20 33.85 40.54
CA GLN A 98 1.25 34.31 39.52
C GLN A 98 1.54 35.77 39.11
N VAL A 99 1.78 36.66 40.07
CA VAL A 99 2.09 38.08 39.82
C VAL A 99 3.43 38.25 39.10
N VAL A 100 4.45 37.45 39.42
CA VAL A 100 5.73 37.48 38.70
C VAL A 100 5.56 37.05 37.23
N LYS A 101 4.74 36.04 36.95
CA LYS A 101 4.40 35.65 35.57
C LYS A 101 3.67 36.78 34.84
N LEU A 102 2.70 37.41 35.49
CA LEU A 102 1.99 38.56 34.92
C LEU A 102 2.93 39.75 34.66
N TYR A 103 3.89 40.00 35.57
CA TYR A 103 4.92 41.02 35.40
C TYR A 103 5.82 40.73 34.20
N ALA A 104 6.21 39.46 34.01
CA ALA A 104 6.96 39.06 32.82
C ALA A 104 6.16 39.37 31.55
N ILE A 105 4.89 38.97 31.48
CA ILE A 105 4.02 39.28 30.32
C ILE A 105 3.87 40.79 30.13
N ALA A 106 3.70 41.56 31.21
CA ALA A 106 3.59 43.02 31.14
C ALA A 106 4.86 43.68 30.56
N LYS A 107 6.04 43.14 30.89
CA LYS A 107 7.30 43.62 30.33
C LYS A 107 7.36 43.39 28.82
N TRP A 108 6.96 42.21 28.36
CA TRP A 108 6.95 41.84 26.94
C TRP A 108 5.83 42.55 26.16
N ALA A 109 4.72 42.87 26.82
CA ALA A 109 3.62 43.61 26.20
C ALA A 109 4.03 45.02 25.74
N ARG A 110 5.15 45.57 26.25
CA ARG A 110 5.70 46.85 25.79
C ARG A 110 6.20 46.79 24.34
N GLU A 111 6.69 45.63 23.90
CA GLU A 111 7.14 45.40 22.53
C GLU A 111 6.06 44.74 21.64
N ALA A 112 4.81 44.64 22.12
CA ALA A 112 3.74 43.93 21.43
C ALA A 112 3.42 44.52 20.05
N GLU A 113 3.50 45.84 19.87
CA GLU A 113 3.24 46.49 18.58
C GLU A 113 4.25 46.06 17.51
N THR A 114 5.53 46.00 17.86
CA THR A 114 6.58 45.53 16.93
C THR A 114 6.39 44.05 16.58
N VAL A 115 6.04 43.23 17.57
CA VAL A 115 5.74 41.81 17.35
C VAL A 115 4.50 41.64 16.47
N GLN A 116 3.47 42.49 16.64
CA GLN A 116 2.28 42.50 15.80
C GLN A 116 2.62 42.80 14.34
N LYS A 117 3.48 43.79 14.09
CA LYS A 117 3.96 44.10 12.72
C LYS A 117 4.68 42.91 12.10
N CYS A 118 5.56 42.25 12.86
CA CYS A 118 6.23 41.03 12.38
C CYS A 118 5.24 39.90 12.07
N LEU A 119 4.20 39.73 12.90
CA LEU A 119 3.17 38.71 12.68
C LEU A 119 2.34 39.00 11.41
N ASN A 120 1.91 40.25 11.22
CA ASN A 120 1.20 40.71 10.03
C ASN A 120 2.06 40.49 8.76
N LEU A 121 3.37 40.76 8.84
CA LEU A 121 4.30 40.49 7.74
C LEU A 121 4.44 38.99 7.45
N VAL A 122 4.57 38.15 8.47
CA VAL A 122 4.63 36.69 8.28
C VAL A 122 3.34 36.19 7.65
N GLY A 123 2.17 36.70 8.09
CA GLY A 123 0.88 36.38 7.48
C GLY A 123 0.84 36.71 5.99
N PHE A 124 1.31 37.90 5.62
CA PHE A 124 1.43 38.30 4.21
C PHE A 124 2.33 37.37 3.41
N LEU A 125 3.53 37.05 3.92
CA LEU A 125 4.48 36.16 3.24
C LEU A 125 3.92 34.73 3.08
N MET A 126 3.18 34.25 4.09
CA MET A 126 2.52 32.94 4.01
C MET A 126 1.41 32.93 2.96
N ASN A 127 0.63 34.01 2.85
CA ASN A 127 -0.38 34.15 1.79
C ASN A 127 0.28 34.17 0.40
N GLN A 128 1.36 34.93 0.21
CA GLN A 128 2.09 34.93 -1.07
C GLN A 128 2.63 33.54 -1.43
N LYS A 129 3.20 32.83 -0.45
CA LYS A 129 3.66 31.46 -0.66
C LYS A 129 2.50 30.56 -1.09
N TYR A 130 1.35 30.66 -0.42
CA TYR A 130 0.17 29.87 -0.75
C TYR A 130 -0.30 30.14 -2.20
N GLU A 131 -0.37 31.40 -2.62
CA GLU A 131 -0.76 31.77 -3.98
C GLU A 131 0.22 31.22 -5.03
N ILE A 132 1.53 31.27 -4.76
CA ILE A 132 2.55 30.69 -5.67
C ILE A 132 2.38 29.17 -5.76
N ASP A 133 2.27 28.49 -4.62
CA ASP A 133 2.10 27.04 -4.58
C ASP A 133 0.78 26.61 -5.27
N SER A 134 -0.28 27.40 -5.09
CA SER A 134 -1.58 27.21 -5.76
C SER A 134 -1.47 27.38 -7.28
N ALA A 135 -0.77 28.42 -7.74
CA ALA A 135 -0.54 28.65 -9.17
C ALA A 135 0.24 27.49 -9.81
N ILE A 136 1.29 26.99 -9.13
CA ILE A 136 2.04 25.80 -9.58
C ILE A 136 1.12 24.58 -9.65
N GLY A 137 0.34 24.33 -8.59
CA GLY A 137 -0.63 23.23 -8.55
C GLY A 137 -1.63 23.31 -9.70
N ARG A 138 -2.11 24.51 -10.04
CA ARG A 138 -3.03 24.72 -11.15
C ARG A 138 -2.39 24.46 -12.51
N LEU A 139 -1.12 24.84 -12.70
CA LEU A 139 -0.40 24.55 -13.94
C LEU A 139 -0.21 23.04 -14.15
N HIS A 140 0.09 22.29 -13.08
CA HIS A 140 0.15 20.84 -13.15
C HIS A 140 -1.22 20.22 -13.47
N GLN A 141 -2.29 20.73 -12.85
CA GLN A 141 -3.65 20.28 -13.18
C GLN A 141 -3.96 20.47 -14.66
N ILE A 142 -3.66 21.65 -15.22
CA ILE A 142 -3.87 21.93 -16.66
C ILE A 142 -3.04 21.00 -17.53
N HIS A 143 -1.79 20.70 -17.14
CA HIS A 143 -0.95 19.74 -17.86
C HIS A 143 -1.60 18.35 -17.91
N ASP A 144 -2.14 17.88 -16.79
CA ASP A 144 -2.78 16.57 -16.70
C ASP A 144 -4.11 16.51 -17.45
N GLU A 145 -4.86 17.61 -17.45
CA GLU A 145 -6.11 17.78 -18.22
C GLU A 145 -5.85 17.87 -19.73
N LEU A 146 -4.74 18.46 -20.17
CA LEU A 146 -4.39 18.57 -21.59
C LEU A 146 -4.01 17.23 -22.21
N ASN A 147 -3.41 16.32 -21.44
CA ASN A 147 -2.95 15.02 -21.95
C ASN A 147 -4.06 14.15 -22.59
N PRO A 148 -5.26 13.97 -21.99
CA PRO A 148 -6.35 13.23 -22.62
C PRO A 148 -7.02 13.97 -23.79
N GLU A 149 -6.98 15.31 -23.82
CA GLU A 149 -7.52 16.09 -24.96
C GLU A 149 -6.69 15.88 -26.23
N ARG A 150 -5.40 15.56 -26.08
CA ARG A 150 -4.52 15.22 -27.19
C ARG A 150 -4.90 13.85 -27.74
N LEU A 151 -5.64 13.84 -28.84
CA LEU A 151 -5.92 12.60 -29.57
C LEU A 151 -4.63 12.05 -30.19
N GLY A 152 -4.23 10.85 -29.75
CA GLY A 152 -3.12 10.12 -30.33
C GLY A 152 -3.44 9.59 -31.73
N ASN A 153 -2.41 9.23 -32.49
CA ASN A 153 -2.59 8.55 -33.78
C ASN A 153 -3.34 7.22 -33.58
N HIS A 154 -4.36 6.97 -34.40
CA HIS A 154 -5.15 5.74 -34.33
C HIS A 154 -4.36 4.53 -34.82
N ASP A 155 -4.46 3.39 -34.12
CA ASP A 155 -3.79 2.15 -34.51
C ASP A 155 -4.60 1.40 -35.58
N LEU A 156 -4.39 1.80 -36.83
CA LEU A 156 -5.05 1.20 -38.00
C LEU A 156 -4.65 -0.26 -38.22
N LEU A 157 -3.42 -0.65 -37.87
CA LEU A 157 -2.92 -2.00 -38.12
C LEU A 157 -3.60 -3.00 -37.18
N THR A 158 -3.66 -2.69 -35.89
CA THR A 158 -4.38 -3.52 -34.93
C THR A 158 -5.87 -3.56 -35.24
N SER A 159 -6.45 -2.43 -35.66
CA SER A 159 -7.86 -2.37 -36.08
C SER A 159 -8.13 -3.26 -37.30
N LEU A 160 -7.22 -3.28 -38.28
CA LEU A 160 -7.31 -4.13 -39.46
C LEU A 160 -7.22 -5.63 -39.10
N ASP A 161 -6.29 -6.00 -38.22
CA ASP A 161 -6.14 -7.39 -37.75
C ASP A 161 -7.43 -7.90 -37.10
N VAL A 162 -8.02 -7.08 -36.22
CA VAL A 162 -9.27 -7.41 -35.53
C VAL A 162 -10.44 -7.45 -36.51
N LEU A 163 -10.51 -6.53 -37.47
CA LEU A 163 -11.57 -6.49 -38.47
C LEU A 163 -11.53 -7.71 -39.41
N THR A 164 -10.33 -8.09 -39.86
CA THR A 164 -10.15 -9.15 -40.85
C THR A 164 -10.17 -10.54 -40.22
N THR A 165 -9.54 -10.72 -39.06
CA THR A 165 -9.34 -12.03 -38.42
C THR A 165 -10.15 -12.23 -37.15
N GLY A 166 -10.92 -11.23 -36.72
CA GLY A 166 -11.72 -11.26 -35.49
C GLY A 166 -10.90 -11.26 -34.21
N THR A 167 -9.56 -11.28 -34.28
CA THR A 167 -8.67 -11.38 -33.12
C THR A 167 -7.38 -10.62 -33.35
N TYR A 168 -6.71 -10.23 -32.25
CA TYR A 168 -5.40 -9.58 -32.34
C TYR A 168 -4.27 -10.61 -32.45
N GLN A 169 -3.54 -10.58 -33.57
CA GLN A 169 -2.51 -11.59 -33.86
C GLN A 169 -1.26 -11.41 -33.00
N ARG A 170 -0.84 -10.16 -32.75
CA ARG A 170 0.41 -9.82 -32.04
C ARG A 170 0.27 -9.87 -30.51
N LEU A 171 -0.86 -10.37 -29.99
CA LEU A 171 -1.10 -10.44 -28.55
C LEU A 171 -0.12 -11.41 -27.87
N PRO A 172 0.66 -10.96 -26.86
CA PRO A 172 1.57 -11.82 -26.12
C PRO A 172 0.86 -13.04 -25.53
N THR A 173 1.49 -14.21 -25.67
CA THR A 173 0.91 -15.49 -25.21
C THR A 173 0.69 -15.56 -23.71
N ILE A 174 1.41 -14.74 -22.92
CA ILE A 174 1.22 -14.66 -21.46
C ILE A 174 -0.16 -14.11 -21.10
N ILE A 175 -0.65 -13.12 -21.84
CA ILE A 175 -1.98 -12.52 -21.63
C ILE A 175 -3.04 -13.53 -22.07
N LYS A 176 -2.84 -14.21 -23.22
CA LYS A 176 -3.76 -15.26 -23.68
C LYS A 176 -3.95 -16.36 -22.62
N LYS A 177 -2.87 -16.79 -21.96
CA LYS A 177 -2.92 -17.84 -20.93
C LYS A 177 -3.46 -17.37 -19.58
N SER A 178 -3.27 -16.10 -19.24
CA SER A 178 -3.70 -15.55 -17.94
C SER A 178 -5.17 -15.14 -17.93
N VAL A 179 -5.68 -14.63 -19.05
CA VAL A 179 -7.02 -14.01 -19.11
C VAL A 179 -8.06 -14.97 -19.71
N ILE A 180 -7.65 -15.82 -20.67
CA ILE A 180 -8.56 -16.75 -21.34
C ILE A 180 -8.40 -18.13 -20.66
N PRO A 181 -9.47 -18.68 -20.07
CA PRO A 181 -9.41 -20.04 -19.53
C PRO A 181 -9.12 -21.02 -20.67
N VAL A 182 -8.17 -21.93 -20.46
CA VAL A 182 -7.85 -22.97 -21.45
C VAL A 182 -9.11 -23.80 -21.69
N LYS A 183 -9.56 -23.87 -22.94
CA LYS A 183 -10.73 -24.67 -23.32
C LYS A 183 -10.51 -26.12 -22.85
N PRO A 184 -11.44 -26.73 -22.11
CA PRO A 184 -11.30 -28.11 -21.70
C PRO A 184 -11.26 -29.02 -22.94
N LEU A 185 -10.40 -30.04 -22.89
CA LEU A 185 -10.30 -31.04 -23.95
C LEU A 185 -11.62 -31.81 -24.08
N THR A 186 -12.00 -32.13 -25.31
CA THR A 186 -13.20 -32.92 -25.58
C THR A 186 -12.93 -34.39 -25.27
N ASN A 187 -13.91 -35.14 -24.75
CA ASN A 187 -13.76 -36.57 -24.44
C ASN A 187 -13.08 -37.43 -25.54
N PRO A 188 -13.37 -37.28 -26.86
CA PRO A 188 -12.65 -38.04 -27.89
C PRO A 188 -11.17 -37.67 -27.99
N GLU A 189 -10.82 -36.39 -27.81
CA GLU A 189 -9.44 -35.90 -27.80
C GLU A 189 -8.68 -36.40 -26.57
N VAL A 190 -9.38 -36.54 -25.44
CA VAL A 190 -8.82 -37.14 -24.22
C VAL A 190 -8.48 -38.62 -24.45
N VAL A 191 -9.34 -39.37 -25.13
CA VAL A 191 -9.07 -40.79 -25.44
C VAL A 191 -7.92 -40.93 -26.44
N SER A 192 -7.84 -40.08 -27.47
CA SER A 192 -6.72 -40.12 -28.43
C SER A 192 -5.39 -39.79 -27.77
N THR A 193 -5.36 -38.74 -26.95
CA THR A 193 -4.15 -38.37 -26.18
C THR A 193 -3.73 -39.48 -25.21
N PHE A 194 -4.66 -40.17 -24.55
CA PHE A 194 -4.31 -41.33 -23.72
C PHE A 194 -3.70 -42.48 -24.53
N ARG A 195 -4.20 -42.77 -25.74
CA ARG A 195 -3.61 -43.81 -26.60
C ARG A 195 -2.19 -43.46 -27.03
N GLU A 196 -1.95 -42.21 -27.40
CA GLU A 196 -0.62 -41.70 -27.75
C GLU A 196 0.34 -41.82 -26.56
N LEU A 197 -0.11 -41.42 -25.36
CA LEU A 197 0.67 -41.57 -24.13
C LEU A 197 1.03 -43.02 -23.84
N GLU A 198 0.08 -43.95 -23.97
CA GLU A 198 0.34 -45.38 -23.77
C GLU A 198 1.36 -45.93 -24.78
N GLN A 199 1.33 -45.45 -26.02
CA GLN A 199 2.30 -45.84 -27.04
C GLN A 199 3.70 -45.32 -26.71
N VAL A 200 3.81 -44.07 -26.27
CA VAL A 200 5.08 -43.48 -25.80
C VAL A 200 5.61 -44.24 -24.57
N MET A 201 4.75 -44.59 -23.61
CA MET A 201 5.14 -45.39 -22.45
C MET A 201 5.67 -46.77 -22.86
N ARG A 202 4.95 -47.46 -23.76
CA ARG A 202 5.36 -48.78 -24.26
C ARG A 202 6.70 -48.72 -24.99
N TYR A 203 6.93 -47.67 -25.76
CA TYR A 203 8.21 -47.45 -26.43
C TYR A 203 9.34 -47.22 -25.42
N ARG A 204 9.13 -46.36 -24.41
CA ARG A 204 10.15 -46.02 -23.41
C ARG A 204 10.55 -47.20 -22.53
N LEU A 205 9.57 -47.97 -22.06
CA LEU A 205 9.80 -49.17 -21.25
C LEU A 205 10.60 -50.25 -22.00
N ARG A 206 10.55 -50.26 -23.33
CA ARG A 206 11.30 -51.21 -24.16
C ARG A 206 12.70 -50.73 -24.51
N THR A 207 12.87 -49.42 -24.73
CA THR A 207 14.10 -48.89 -25.36
C THR A 207 15.04 -48.19 -24.39
N THR A 208 14.50 -47.53 -23.37
CA THR A 208 15.27 -46.53 -22.59
C THR A 208 15.39 -46.81 -21.11
N GLU A 209 14.45 -47.58 -20.54
CA GLU A 209 14.34 -47.74 -19.09
C GLU A 209 14.79 -49.15 -18.68
N TYR A 210 15.67 -49.22 -17.68
CA TYR A 210 16.09 -50.47 -17.08
C TYR A 210 15.04 -50.92 -16.07
N ILE A 211 14.34 -52.02 -16.38
CA ILE A 211 13.29 -52.59 -15.53
C ILE A 211 13.87 -53.81 -14.81
N PRO A 212 13.84 -53.87 -13.47
CA PRO A 212 14.24 -55.06 -12.73
C PRO A 212 13.44 -56.29 -13.14
N VAL A 213 14.06 -57.48 -13.10
CA VAL A 213 13.45 -58.74 -13.58
C VAL A 213 12.11 -59.03 -12.88
N GLU A 214 12.00 -58.70 -11.59
CA GLU A 214 10.78 -58.87 -10.79
C GLU A 214 9.60 -57.97 -11.23
N MET A 215 9.88 -56.94 -12.04
CA MET A 215 8.91 -55.97 -12.56
C MET A 215 8.64 -56.13 -14.06
N MET A 216 9.18 -57.16 -14.71
CA MET A 216 9.04 -57.35 -16.16
C MET A 216 7.59 -57.55 -16.60
N GLN A 217 6.74 -58.10 -15.73
CA GLN A 217 5.32 -58.24 -16.00
C GLN A 217 4.59 -56.91 -15.76
N CYS A 218 4.52 -56.10 -16.82
CA CYS A 218 3.82 -54.82 -16.81
C CYS A 218 2.58 -54.84 -17.71
N ARG A 219 1.50 -54.17 -17.26
CA ARG A 219 0.30 -53.89 -18.05
C ARG A 219 0.16 -52.38 -18.22
N ILE A 220 -0.10 -51.90 -19.43
CA ILE A 220 -0.30 -50.47 -19.71
C ILE A 220 -1.77 -50.26 -20.06
N ALA A 221 -2.47 -49.40 -19.32
CA ALA A 221 -3.86 -49.04 -19.58
C ALA A 221 -4.26 -47.71 -18.92
N GLY A 222 -5.12 -46.94 -19.58
CA GLY A 222 -5.60 -45.64 -19.09
C GLY A 222 -4.48 -44.62 -18.89
N GLY A 223 -3.46 -44.65 -19.77
CA GLY A 223 -2.28 -43.77 -19.67
C GLY A 223 -1.40 -44.05 -18.46
N ARG A 224 -1.42 -45.28 -17.92
CA ARG A 224 -0.68 -45.67 -16.72
C ARG A 224 -0.07 -47.07 -16.87
N VAL A 225 0.96 -47.34 -16.08
CA VAL A 225 1.67 -48.63 -16.02
C VAL A 225 1.37 -49.34 -14.71
N TYR A 226 0.99 -50.61 -14.79
CA TYR A 226 0.68 -51.48 -13.67
C TYR A 226 1.77 -52.55 -13.55
N PHE A 227 2.40 -52.65 -12.37
CA PHE A 227 3.38 -53.68 -12.06
C PHE A 227 2.81 -54.61 -10.97
N THR A 228 3.01 -55.91 -11.15
CA THR A 228 2.66 -56.93 -10.14
C THR A 228 3.95 -57.54 -9.64
N VAL A 229 4.28 -57.33 -8.36
CA VAL A 229 5.58 -57.71 -7.80
C VAL A 229 5.37 -58.40 -6.45
N PRO A 230 5.85 -59.64 -6.25
CA PRO A 230 5.90 -60.22 -4.93
C PRO A 230 6.93 -59.45 -4.09
N ASN A 231 6.52 -59.04 -2.90
CA ASN A 231 7.40 -58.49 -1.89
C ASN A 231 8.01 -57.07 -2.04
N LEU A 232 7.31 -56.08 -2.62
CA LEU A 232 7.83 -54.72 -2.78
C LEU A 232 7.87 -53.86 -1.50
N VAL A 233 9.06 -53.50 -1.00
CA VAL A 233 9.26 -52.57 0.13
C VAL A 233 9.71 -51.20 -0.41
N GLY A 234 8.86 -50.18 -0.28
CA GLY A 234 9.16 -48.74 -0.38
C GLY A 234 9.95 -48.23 -1.59
N ALA A 235 9.32 -47.44 -2.47
CA ALA A 235 10.02 -46.69 -3.50
C ALA A 235 10.65 -45.39 -2.94
N GLN A 236 11.92 -45.14 -3.25
CA GLN A 236 12.65 -43.93 -2.85
C GLN A 236 12.25 -42.72 -3.73
N LYS A 237 12.18 -41.52 -3.14
CA LYS A 237 11.56 -40.32 -3.74
C LYS A 237 12.34 -39.72 -4.92
N ASP A 238 13.58 -40.15 -5.15
CA ASP A 238 14.51 -39.52 -6.08
C ASP A 238 14.50 -40.15 -7.48
N ASP A 239 13.78 -41.26 -7.66
CA ASP A 239 13.92 -42.13 -8.85
C ASP A 239 12.94 -41.84 -9.99
N GLY A 240 12.53 -40.60 -10.24
CA GLY A 240 11.74 -40.20 -11.41
C GLY A 240 10.31 -40.81 -11.53
N TRP A 241 10.05 -41.95 -10.92
CA TRP A 241 8.80 -42.68 -10.81
C TRP A 241 8.18 -42.33 -9.45
N PHE A 242 6.98 -41.74 -9.44
CA PHE A 242 6.15 -41.54 -8.26
C PHE A 242 5.02 -42.58 -8.22
N THR A 243 4.85 -43.27 -7.09
CA THR A 243 3.76 -44.22 -6.92
C THR A 243 2.46 -43.51 -6.60
N THR A 244 1.47 -43.54 -7.51
CA THR A 244 0.17 -42.88 -7.32
C THR A 244 -0.82 -43.71 -6.49
N HIS A 245 -0.70 -45.05 -6.48
CA HIS A 245 -1.61 -45.93 -5.74
C HIS A 245 -0.93 -47.25 -5.38
N PHE A 246 -1.31 -47.86 -4.25
CA PHE A 246 -0.90 -49.20 -3.88
C PHE A 246 -2.13 -50.05 -3.61
N GLU A 247 -2.11 -51.31 -4.05
CA GLU A 247 -3.16 -52.27 -3.76
C GLU A 247 -2.52 -53.57 -3.24
N PHE A 248 -2.73 -53.86 -1.95
CA PHE A 248 -2.19 -55.07 -1.35
C PHE A 248 -3.13 -56.25 -1.61
N LEU A 249 -2.67 -57.24 -2.37
CA LEU A 249 -3.39 -58.49 -2.57
C LEU A 249 -2.96 -59.49 -1.49
N ILE A 250 -3.49 -59.33 -0.27
CA ILE A 250 -3.21 -60.27 0.82
C ILE A 250 -4.12 -61.50 0.63
N GLY A 251 -3.52 -62.65 0.32
CA GLY A 251 -4.22 -63.94 0.40
C GLY A 251 -4.28 -64.40 1.85
N ILE A 252 -5.43 -64.23 2.51
CA ILE A 252 -5.70 -64.82 3.83
C ILE A 252 -6.19 -66.25 3.58
N GLY A 253 -5.34 -67.26 3.86
CA GLY A 253 -5.77 -68.65 3.94
C GLY A 253 -6.51 -68.88 5.26
N ILE A 254 -7.84 -68.92 5.21
CA ILE A 254 -8.67 -69.49 6.29
C ILE A 254 -8.92 -70.96 5.92
N GLY A 255 -8.56 -71.87 6.82
CA GLY A 255 -8.62 -73.32 6.61
C GLY A 255 -10.03 -73.93 6.59
N GLY A 256 -10.11 -75.09 5.94
CA GLY A 256 -11.27 -75.99 5.77
C GLY A 256 -11.44 -76.29 4.27
N ASP A 257 -11.23 -77.49 3.72
CA ASP A 257 -11.24 -78.85 4.25
C ASP A 257 -10.31 -79.75 3.39
N ALA A 258 -9.97 -80.94 3.92
CA ALA A 258 -8.95 -81.84 3.41
C ALA A 258 -9.24 -82.43 2.00
N THR A 259 -8.20 -82.58 1.18
CA THR A 259 -7.82 -83.85 0.54
C THR A 259 -6.39 -83.79 0.01
N GLU A 260 -5.71 -84.90 0.17
CA GLU A 260 -4.28 -85.14 0.22
C GLU A 260 -3.60 -85.16 -1.17
N GLY A 261 -2.38 -84.62 -1.28
CA GLY A 261 -1.55 -84.86 -2.47
C GLY A 261 -0.35 -83.93 -2.69
N ARG A 262 0.77 -84.24 -2.02
CA ARG A 262 2.19 -84.00 -2.40
C ARG A 262 2.71 -82.57 -2.70
N GLY A 263 3.73 -82.22 -1.91
CA GLY A 263 4.96 -81.58 -2.39
C GLY A 263 4.94 -80.05 -2.48
N GLY A 264 5.62 -79.40 -1.53
CA GLY A 264 5.48 -77.97 -1.25
C GLY A 264 6.17 -77.00 -2.21
N GLU A 265 5.68 -75.76 -2.18
CA GLU A 265 6.46 -74.54 -1.94
C GLU A 265 5.47 -73.42 -1.59
N GLY A 266 5.66 -72.75 -0.45
CA GLY A 266 4.74 -71.74 0.05
C GLY A 266 4.59 -70.57 -0.92
N ARG A 267 3.43 -70.43 -1.56
CA ARG A 267 3.11 -69.27 -2.41
C ARG A 267 2.90 -68.04 -1.52
N GLY A 268 3.95 -67.24 -1.41
CA GLY A 268 3.91 -65.94 -0.75
C GLY A 268 2.89 -64.99 -1.40
N GLY A 269 2.16 -64.25 -0.57
CA GLY A 269 1.19 -63.25 -1.01
C GLY A 269 1.84 -62.21 -1.94
N GLY A 270 1.29 -62.08 -3.15
CA GLY A 270 1.75 -61.09 -4.13
C GLY A 270 1.30 -59.68 -3.76
N ARG A 271 2.13 -58.66 -4.01
CA ARG A 271 1.72 -57.24 -3.85
C ARG A 271 1.46 -56.65 -5.24
N ARG A 272 0.47 -55.77 -5.39
CA ARG A 272 0.27 -54.99 -6.62
C ARG A 272 0.62 -53.54 -6.35
N CYS A 273 1.55 -52.99 -7.12
CA CYS A 273 2.01 -51.63 -6.91
C CYS A 273 1.79 -50.83 -8.20
N ARG A 274 1.10 -49.69 -8.10
CA ARG A 274 0.90 -48.79 -9.23
C ARG A 274 1.94 -47.69 -9.13
N ILE A 275 2.76 -47.60 -10.16
CA ILE A 275 3.87 -46.66 -10.26
C ILE A 275 3.60 -45.75 -11.46
N GLU A 276 3.67 -44.45 -11.23
CA GLU A 276 3.57 -43.39 -12.24
C GLU A 276 4.93 -42.66 -12.31
N ARG A 277 5.23 -41.83 -13.31
CA ARG A 277 6.50 -41.06 -13.38
C ARG A 277 6.21 -39.63 -13.71
N LYS A 278 6.92 -38.71 -13.05
CA LYS A 278 6.80 -37.28 -13.34
C LYS A 278 7.34 -37.10 -14.74
N GLY A 279 6.45 -36.76 -15.67
CA GLY A 279 6.86 -36.11 -16.90
C GLY A 279 7.74 -34.94 -16.49
N ALA A 280 9.02 -35.00 -16.83
CA ALA A 280 9.95 -33.90 -16.62
C ALA A 280 9.48 -32.75 -17.51
N GLY A 281 8.51 -31.98 -17.00
CA GLY A 281 8.19 -30.66 -17.49
C GLY A 281 9.43 -29.82 -17.24
N ARG A 282 10.28 -29.75 -18.26
CA ARG A 282 11.40 -28.82 -18.33
C ARG A 282 10.76 -27.42 -18.35
N VAL A 283 10.52 -26.84 -17.18
CA VAL A 283 10.24 -25.41 -17.05
C VAL A 283 11.52 -24.73 -17.52
N ALA A 284 11.48 -24.18 -18.73
CA ALA A 284 12.55 -23.35 -19.24
C ALA A 284 12.75 -22.19 -18.25
N ARG A 285 13.88 -22.19 -17.54
CA ARG A 285 14.39 -20.98 -16.90
C ARG A 285 14.58 -19.94 -18.02
N PRO A 286 14.09 -18.70 -17.88
CA PRO A 286 14.52 -17.63 -18.77
C PRO A 286 16.04 -17.45 -18.63
N PRO A 287 16.76 -17.14 -19.73
CA PRO A 287 18.19 -16.87 -19.65
C PRO A 287 18.46 -15.68 -18.73
N ALA A 288 19.47 -15.82 -17.88
CA ALA A 288 19.96 -14.75 -17.02
C ALA A 288 20.32 -13.53 -17.89
N ALA A 289 19.74 -12.38 -17.56
CA ALA A 289 20.11 -11.10 -18.15
C ALA A 289 21.61 -10.88 -17.92
N GLY A 290 22.37 -10.77 -19.01
CA GLY A 290 23.77 -10.37 -18.97
C GLY A 290 23.87 -8.96 -18.43
N ALA A 291 24.53 -8.82 -17.29
CA ALA A 291 25.09 -7.55 -16.84
C ALA A 291 26.22 -7.17 -17.82
N GLY A 292 25.89 -6.35 -18.82
CA GLY A 292 26.84 -5.63 -19.64
C GLY A 292 27.24 -4.34 -18.95
N ARG A 293 28.50 -4.25 -18.53
CA ARG A 293 29.22 -3.00 -18.25
C ARG A 293 29.56 -2.31 -19.57
N VAL A 294 29.63 -0.99 -19.48
CA VAL A 294 30.05 0.04 -20.47
C VAL A 294 28.95 0.48 -21.44
#